data_AF-A0A7K3ZXE5-F1
#
_entry.id   AF-A0A7K3ZXE5-F1
#
_cell.length_a   1.000
_cell.length_b   1.000
_cell.length_c   1.000
_cell.angle_alpha   90.00
_cell.angle_beta   90.00
_cell.angle_gamma   90.00
#
_symmetry.space_group_name_H-M   'P 1'
#
loop_
_entity.id
_entity.type
_entity.pdbx_description
1 polymer ?
#
loop_
_entity_poly.entity_id
_entity_poly.type
_entity_poly.pdbx_seq_one_letter_code
_entity_poly.pdbx_strand_id
1 'polypeptide(L)'
;MSEILRDHYQLKETVVTILARKAEEIDAAKRAIKKQRAYLEDFIRRDPFFQITLEPYDLNDVRAPLIVRQMIESSAPFGVGPMAAVAGAIAG
;
A
#
# COMPACT_ATOMS: atom_id res chain seq x y z
N MET A 1 -19.25 -25.62 -6.40
CA MET A 1 -18.66 -24.34 -5.97
C MET A 1 -17.16 -24.43 -6.22
N SER A 2 -16.55 -23.49 -6.94
CA SER A 2 -15.10 -23.49 -7.12
C SER A 2 -14.43 -23.30 -5.76
N GLU A 3 -13.46 -24.14 -5.42
CA GLU A 3 -12.68 -24.03 -4.19
C GLU A 3 -11.98 -22.67 -4.14
N ILE A 4 -12.14 -21.94 -3.04
CA ILE A 4 -11.43 -20.69 -2.80
C ILE A 4 -10.11 -21.04 -2.12
N LEU A 5 -9.02 -20.67 -2.77
CA LEU A 5 -7.68 -20.76 -2.20
C LEU A 5 -7.48 -19.64 -1.20
N ARG A 6 -6.88 -19.96 -0.05
CA ARG A 6 -6.52 -19.02 1.01
C ARG A 6 -5.03 -19.09 1.28
N ASP A 7 -4.36 -17.96 1.27
CA ASP A 7 -2.94 -17.85 1.59
C ASP A 7 -2.71 -16.74 2.63
N HIS A 8 -1.95 -17.06 3.67
CA HIS A 8 -1.48 -16.07 4.63
C HIS A 8 -0.06 -15.64 4.23
N TYR A 9 0.11 -14.38 3.85
CA TYR A 9 1.36 -13.85 3.34
C TYR A 9 1.87 -12.72 4.24
N GLN A 10 3.16 -12.78 4.57
CA GLN A 10 3.85 -11.76 5.34
C GLN A 10 5.11 -11.29 4.62
N LEU A 11 5.27 -9.97 4.53
CA LEU A 11 6.48 -9.29 4.08
C LEU A 11 6.81 -8.14 5.03
N LYS A 12 7.80 -8.36 5.91
CA LYS A 12 8.12 -7.45 7.03
C LYS A 12 6.85 -7.18 7.87
N GLU A 13 6.43 -5.92 7.99
CA GLU A 13 5.22 -5.49 8.73
C GLU A 13 3.93 -5.60 7.90
N THR A 14 4.02 -5.90 6.60
CA THR A 14 2.83 -6.13 5.77
C THR A 14 2.36 -7.57 5.94
N VAL A 15 1.22 -7.75 6.61
CA VAL A 15 0.60 -9.07 6.84
C VAL A 15 -0.79 -9.07 6.19
N VAL A 16 -1.03 -10.01 5.28
CA VAL A 16 -2.29 -10.10 4.54
C VAL A 16 -2.81 -11.53 4.46
N THR A 17 -4.13 -11.68 4.33
CA THR A 17 -4.77 -12.92 3.89
C THR A 17 -5.31 -12.72 2.48
N ILE A 18 -4.82 -13.51 1.53
CA ILE A 18 -5.22 -13.46 0.11
C ILE A 18 -6.22 -14.59 -0.14
N LEU A 19 -7.37 -14.26 -0.73
CA LEU A 19 -8.40 -15.21 -1.17
C LEU A 19 -8.51 -15.13 -2.69
N ALA A 20 -8.41 -16.26 -3.37
CA ALA A 20 -8.42 -16.31 -4.83
C ALA A 20 -9.01 -17.61 -5.37
N ARG A 21 -9.34 -17.67 -6.66
CA ARG A 21 -9.80 -18.92 -7.30
C ARG A 21 -8.67 -19.67 -7.98
N LYS A 22 -7.57 -18.98 -8.31
CA LYS A 22 -6.39 -19.56 -8.97
C LYS A 22 -5.12 -19.22 -8.22
N ALA A 23 -4.17 -20.15 -8.20
CA ALA A 23 -2.87 -19.92 -7.55
C ALA A 23 -2.09 -18.75 -8.19
N GLU A 24 -2.21 -18.59 -9.51
CA GLU A 24 -1.58 -17.49 -10.26
C GLU A 24 -2.03 -16.10 -9.79
N GLU A 25 -3.27 -15.97 -9.31
CA GLU A 25 -3.82 -14.72 -8.74
C GLU A 25 -3.17 -14.41 -7.39
N ILE A 26 -2.92 -15.43 -6.55
CA ILE A 26 -2.19 -15.29 -5.29
C ILE A 26 -0.76 -14.82 -5.56
N ASP A 27 -0.08 -15.43 -6.53
CA ASP A 27 1.28 -15.05 -6.88
C ASP A 27 1.35 -13.63 -7.47
N ALA A 28 0.35 -13.24 -8.27
CA ALA A 28 0.23 -11.89 -8.77
C ALA A 28 0.05 -10.88 -7.61
N ALA A 29 -0.81 -11.19 -6.64
CA ALA A 29 -1.01 -10.35 -5.46
C ALA A 29 0.28 -10.20 -4.62
N LYS A 30 0.99 -11.31 -4.34
CA LYS A 30 2.28 -11.28 -3.62
C LYS A 30 3.32 -10.40 -4.33
N ARG A 31 3.42 -10.50 -5.67
CA ARG A 31 4.31 -9.65 -6.47
C ARG A 31 3.89 -8.18 -6.43
N ALA A 32 2.60 -7.89 -6.53
CA ALA A 32 2.07 -6.54 -6.46
C ALA A 32 2.36 -5.90 -5.09
N ILE A 33 2.07 -6.60 -3.99
CA ILE A 33 2.35 -6.14 -2.61
C ILE A 33 3.83 -5.80 -2.46
N LYS A 34 4.73 -6.70 -2.88
CA LYS A 34 6.18 -6.47 -2.80
C LYS A 34 6.60 -5.22 -3.59
N LYS A 35 6.04 -5.03 -4.79
CA LYS A 35 6.34 -3.90 -5.67
C LYS A 35 5.83 -2.57 -5.08
N GLN A 36 4.58 -2.52 -4.62
CA GLN A 36 4.00 -1.33 -4.02
C GLN A 36 4.72 -0.93 -2.73
N ARG A 37 5.07 -1.92 -1.90
CA ARG A 37 5.88 -1.67 -0.70
C ARG A 37 7.25 -1.07 -1.06
N ALA A 38 7.93 -1.60 -2.07
CA ALA A 38 9.22 -1.04 -2.50
C ALA A 38 9.08 0.42 -2.96
N TYR A 39 8.04 0.74 -3.73
CA TYR A 39 7.77 2.13 -4.15
C TYR A 39 7.52 3.07 -2.97
N LEU A 40 6.77 2.61 -1.97
CA LEU A 40 6.52 3.37 -0.75
C LEU A 40 7.79 3.57 0.08
N GLU A 41 8.57 2.49 0.31
CA GLU A 41 9.86 2.57 1.02
C GLU A 41 10.85 3.51 0.31
N ASP A 42 10.90 3.47 -1.02
CA ASP A 42 11.76 4.36 -1.83
C ASP A 42 11.29 5.81 -1.82
N PHE A 43 9.99 6.07 -1.72
CA PHE A 43 9.45 7.41 -1.54
C PHE A 43 9.79 7.94 -0.15
N ILE A 44 9.50 7.17 0.91
CA ILE A 44 9.81 7.54 2.30
C ILE A 44 11.30 7.79 2.50
N ARG A 45 12.19 7.05 1.83
CA ARG A 45 13.63 7.30 1.91
C ARG A 45 14.02 8.68 1.37
N ARG A 46 13.30 9.17 0.35
CA ARG A 46 13.54 10.49 -0.25
C ARG A 46 12.86 11.60 0.52
N ASP A 47 11.70 11.32 1.09
CA ASP A 47 10.98 12.22 1.99
C ASP A 47 10.50 11.49 3.27
N PRO A 48 11.31 11.47 4.33
CA PRO A 48 10.95 10.83 5.59
C PRO A 48 9.77 11.49 6.31
N PHE A 49 9.47 12.76 6.04
CA PHE A 49 8.36 13.46 6.69
C PHE A 49 7.01 12.82 6.34
N PHE A 50 6.88 12.27 5.13
CA PHE A 50 5.69 11.54 4.68
C PHE A 50 5.27 10.42 5.65
N GLN A 51 6.23 9.73 6.28
CA GLN A 51 5.94 8.62 7.18
C GLN A 51 5.39 9.07 8.55
N ILE A 52 5.77 10.27 9.00
CA ILE A 52 5.53 10.71 10.38
C ILE A 52 4.47 11.80 10.49
N THR A 53 4.09 12.45 9.40
CA THR A 53 3.05 13.47 9.42
C THR A 53 1.71 12.87 9.86
N LEU A 54 1.04 13.58 10.78
CA LEU A 54 -0.30 13.25 11.24
C LEU A 54 -1.37 14.11 10.55
N GLU A 55 -0.93 15.07 9.72
CA GLU A 55 -1.75 16.01 8.98
C GLU A 55 -1.71 15.70 7.48
N PRO A 56 -2.69 16.16 6.68
CA PRO A 56 -2.66 16.02 5.23
C PRO A 56 -1.32 16.45 4.65
N TYR A 57 -0.82 15.69 3.68
CA TYR A 57 0.51 15.88 3.13
C TYR A 57 0.44 16.53 1.75
N ASP A 58 1.12 17.67 1.60
CA ASP A 58 1.22 18.39 0.34
C ASP A 58 2.28 17.78 -0.57
N LEU A 59 1.84 17.14 -1.65
CA LEU A 59 2.73 16.48 -2.60
C LEU A 59 3.37 17.47 -3.58
N ASN A 60 4.66 17.72 -3.40
CA ASN A 60 5.45 18.51 -4.35
C ASN A 60 6.15 17.65 -5.43
N ASP A 61 6.26 16.32 -5.24
CA ASP A 61 6.92 15.42 -6.20
C ASP A 61 5.95 14.88 -7.25
N VAL A 62 5.99 15.48 -8.45
CA VAL A 62 5.21 15.04 -9.63
C VAL A 62 5.56 13.63 -10.12
N ARG A 63 6.64 13.01 -9.63
CA ARG A 63 7.03 11.63 -9.95
C ARG A 63 6.70 10.64 -8.83
N ALA A 64 5.96 11.07 -7.81
CA ALA A 64 5.56 10.17 -6.74
C ALA A 64 4.76 8.97 -7.29
N PRO A 65 5.03 7.76 -6.80
CA PRO A 65 4.36 6.55 -7.25
C PRO A 65 2.86 6.61 -6.93
N LEU A 66 2.06 5.85 -7.67
CA LEU A 66 0.60 5.88 -7.55
C LEU A 66 0.11 5.61 -6.11
N ILE A 67 0.69 4.63 -5.41
CA ILE A 67 0.32 4.31 -4.02
C ILE A 67 0.46 5.52 -3.08
N VAL A 68 1.49 6.36 -3.27
CA VAL A 68 1.69 7.57 -2.45
C VAL A 68 0.58 8.57 -2.72
N ARG A 69 0.22 8.79 -3.98
CA ARG A 69 -0.87 9.70 -4.36
C ARG A 69 -2.21 9.21 -3.80
N GLN A 70 -2.50 7.92 -3.95
CA GLN A 70 -3.72 7.32 -3.42
C GLN A 70 -3.82 7.46 -1.90
N MET A 71 -2.72 7.26 -1.17
CA MET A 71 -2.69 7.46 0.28
C MET A 71 -3.01 8.90 0.66
N ILE A 72 -2.43 9.89 -0.04
CA ILE A 72 -2.66 11.32 0.20
C ILE A 72 -4.11 11.70 -0.10
N GLU A 73 -4.61 11.32 -1.28
CA GLU A 73 -5.98 11.62 -1.72
C GLU A 73 -7.03 10.98 -0.80
N SER A 74 -6.75 9.79 -0.28
CA SER A 74 -7.68 9.07 0.60
C SER A 74 -7.66 9.60 2.03
N SER A 75 -6.52 10.10 2.52
CA SER A 75 -6.39 10.58 3.90
C SER A 75 -6.81 12.05 4.07
N ALA A 76 -6.63 12.87 3.02
CA ALA A 76 -6.86 14.31 3.06
C ALA A 76 -8.28 14.73 3.50
N PRO A 77 -9.38 14.10 3.02
CA PRO A 77 -10.74 14.48 3.44
C PRO A 77 -11.01 14.31 4.94
N PHE A 78 -10.21 13.48 5.61
CA PHE A 78 -10.34 13.21 7.05
C PHE A 78 -9.37 14.05 7.89
N GLY A 79 -8.55 14.90 7.28
CA GLY A 79 -7.58 15.72 7.99
C GLY A 79 -6.45 14.93 8.65
N VAL A 80 -6.12 13.75 8.13
CA VAL A 80 -5.08 12.87 8.69
C VAL A 80 -3.93 12.61 7.70
N GLY A 81 -2.78 12.24 8.24
CA GLY A 81 -1.60 11.92 7.46
C GLY A 81 -1.73 10.67 6.59
N PRO A 82 -0.94 10.56 5.50
CA PRO A 82 -1.10 9.50 4.49
C PRO A 82 -0.92 8.07 5.03
N MET A 83 -0.08 7.90 6.07
CA MET A 83 0.14 6.58 6.67
C MET A 83 -1.12 5.96 7.28
N ALA A 84 -2.14 6.76 7.60
CA ALA A 84 -3.45 6.25 8.03
C ALA A 84 -4.16 5.41 6.95
N ALA A 85 -3.84 5.63 5.67
CA ALA A 85 -4.43 4.92 4.53
C ALA A 85 -3.60 3.71 4.04
N VAL A 86 -2.41 3.45 4.63
CA VAL A 86 -1.42 2.52 4.05
C VAL A 86 -1.93 1.09 3.87
N ALA A 87 -2.65 0.54 4.86
CA ALA A 87 -3.13 -0.83 4.81
C ALA A 87 -4.19 -1.02 3.70
N GLY A 88 -5.10 -0.05 3.58
CA GLY A 88 -6.11 -0.04 2.51
C GLY A 88 -5.48 0.15 1.13
N ALA A 89 -4.51 1.04 1.02
CA ALA A 89 -3.81 1.30 -0.25
C ALA A 89 -2.97 0.10 -0.74
N ILE A 90 -2.45 -0.74 0.16
CA ILE A 90 -1.77 -1.99 -0.21
C ILE A 90 -2.77 -3.10 -0.56
N ALA A 91 -3.96 -3.10 0.03
CA ALA A 91 -4.97 -4.13 -0.17
C ALA A 91 -5.84 -3.92 -1.41
N GLY A 92 -6.06 -2.67 -1.84
CA GLY A 92 -6.82 -2.30 -3.03
C GLY A 92 -6.05 -2.49 -4.33
#